data_AF-A0A0L6T9F1-F1
#
_entry.id   AF-A0A0L6T9F1-F1
#
_cell.length_a   1.000
_cell.length_b   1.000
_cell.length_c   1.000
_cell.angle_alpha   90.00
_cell.angle_beta   90.00
_cell.angle_gamma   90.00
#
_symmetry.space_group_name_H-M   'P 1'
#
loop_
_entity.id
_entity.type
_entity.pdbx_description
1 polymer ?
#
loop_
_entity_poly.entity_id
_entity_poly.type
_entity_poly.pdbx_seq_one_letter_code
_entity_poly.pdbx_strand_id
1 'polypeptide(L)'
;MRTFLTIVAAALPVAATLSSAPATAAEFHLYLKCSGKLSSSAAKATPAKLDLALRDNNLTALVQNSDVLPVGERMKYVATEQAYTMQLRTPVWGTQGVYGNWFSGLVFVWHPDLKKLAMTRLSIDRQTAELEGEMLNIEGNVLGKLRMKCTPTSMDDVPAPKF
;
A
#
# COMPACT_ATOMS: atom_id res chain seq x y z
N MET A 1 -78.02 -1.03 -27.23
CA MET A 1 -78.13 -1.99 -26.10
C MET A 1 -76.73 -2.26 -25.56
N ARG A 2 -76.59 -2.21 -24.23
CA ARG A 2 -75.35 -2.34 -23.46
C ARG A 2 -74.70 -3.71 -23.64
N THR A 3 -73.37 -3.77 -23.73
CA THR A 3 -72.58 -4.73 -22.93
C THR A 3 -71.15 -4.21 -22.75
N PHE A 4 -70.82 -3.84 -21.51
CA PHE A 4 -69.47 -3.72 -20.98
C PHE A 4 -68.89 -5.13 -20.80
N LEU A 5 -67.63 -5.36 -21.13
CA LEU A 5 -66.83 -6.37 -20.44
C LEU A 5 -65.37 -5.91 -20.29
N THR A 6 -64.85 -6.22 -19.12
CA THR A 6 -63.73 -5.60 -18.42
C THR A 6 -62.47 -6.47 -18.49
N ILE A 7 -61.29 -5.81 -18.44
CA ILE A 7 -60.02 -6.23 -17.81
C ILE A 7 -59.30 -7.46 -18.39
N VAL A 8 -58.06 -7.27 -18.87
CA VAL A 8 -56.84 -7.85 -18.25
C VAL A 8 -55.64 -6.93 -18.53
N ALA A 9 -55.07 -6.38 -17.46
CA ALA A 9 -53.80 -5.69 -17.47
C ALA A 9 -52.66 -6.73 -17.59
N ALA A 10 -51.79 -6.58 -18.59
CA ALA A 10 -50.52 -7.29 -18.66
C ALA A 10 -49.41 -6.29 -18.33
N ALA A 11 -49.05 -6.22 -17.05
CA ALA A 11 -47.89 -5.48 -16.57
C ALA A 11 -46.61 -6.15 -17.08
N LEU A 12 -45.81 -5.41 -17.85
CA LEU A 12 -44.45 -5.79 -18.25
C LEU A 12 -43.54 -5.83 -17.02
N PRO A 13 -42.88 -6.96 -16.68
CA PRO A 13 -41.76 -6.95 -15.76
C PRO A 13 -40.51 -6.64 -16.58
N VAL A 14 -40.17 -5.36 -16.76
CA VAL A 14 -38.80 -4.96 -17.15
C VAL A 14 -37.95 -5.01 -15.89
N ALA A 15 -37.65 -6.23 -15.44
CA ALA A 15 -36.58 -6.46 -14.47
C ALA A 15 -35.25 -6.36 -15.22
N ALA A 16 -34.82 -5.14 -15.51
CA ALA A 16 -33.43 -4.87 -15.85
C ALA A 16 -32.59 -5.16 -14.60
N THR A 17 -32.14 -6.40 -14.50
CA THR A 17 -31.09 -6.79 -13.57
C THR A 17 -29.86 -5.95 -13.90
N LEU A 18 -29.68 -4.88 -13.11
CA LEU A 18 -28.39 -4.23 -12.92
C LEU A 18 -27.43 -5.31 -12.46
N SER A 19 -26.76 -5.93 -13.43
CA SER A 19 -25.61 -6.77 -13.19
C SER A 19 -24.52 -5.82 -12.72
N SER A 20 -24.50 -5.56 -11.42
CA SER A 20 -23.34 -5.05 -10.70
C SER A 20 -22.20 -6.01 -10.98
N ALA A 21 -21.43 -5.75 -12.05
CA ALA A 21 -20.19 -6.44 -12.30
C ALA A 21 -19.33 -6.31 -11.02
N PRO A 22 -18.80 -7.41 -10.46
CA PRO A 22 -17.85 -7.31 -9.37
C PRO A 22 -16.64 -6.55 -9.91
N ALA A 23 -16.44 -5.33 -9.41
CA ALA A 23 -15.24 -4.55 -9.65
C ALA A 23 -14.09 -5.16 -8.85
N THR A 24 -13.55 -6.28 -9.31
CA THR A 24 -12.43 -6.97 -8.64
C THR A 24 -11.44 -7.47 -9.69
N ALA A 25 -10.48 -6.63 -10.09
CA ALA A 25 -9.23 -7.09 -10.71
C ALA A 25 -8.18 -5.99 -10.94
N ALA A 26 -8.56 -4.72 -11.12
CA ALA A 26 -7.63 -3.70 -11.62
C ALA A 26 -7.42 -2.50 -10.66
N GLU A 27 -7.28 -2.75 -9.35
CA GLU A 27 -6.96 -1.64 -8.45
C GLU A 27 -5.46 -1.37 -8.31
N PHE A 28 -4.63 -2.41 -8.41
CA PHE A 28 -3.18 -2.29 -8.41
C PHE A 28 -2.67 -2.68 -9.80
N HIS A 29 -1.52 -2.16 -10.23
CA HIS A 29 -0.92 -2.49 -11.52
C HIS A 29 0.46 -3.11 -11.36
N LEU A 30 1.08 -2.90 -10.19
CA LEU A 30 2.41 -3.38 -9.88
C LEU A 30 2.48 -3.72 -8.40
N TYR A 31 2.88 -4.96 -8.11
CA TYR A 31 3.22 -5.40 -6.77
C TYR A 31 4.71 -5.65 -6.67
N LEU A 32 5.35 -5.05 -5.67
CA LEU A 32 6.79 -5.14 -5.43
C LEU A 32 7.03 -5.81 -4.09
N LYS A 33 7.71 -6.95 -4.12
CA LYS A 33 8.24 -7.61 -2.91
C LYS A 33 9.67 -7.14 -2.68
N CYS A 34 9.90 -6.29 -1.68
CA CYS A 34 11.22 -5.76 -1.40
C CYS A 34 11.80 -6.41 -0.14
N SER A 35 13.05 -6.86 -0.23
CA SER A 35 13.78 -7.44 0.89
C SER A 35 15.20 -6.89 0.93
N GLY A 36 15.72 -6.68 2.14
CA GLY A 36 17.06 -6.15 2.31
C GLY A 36 17.36 -5.82 3.74
N LYS A 37 18.00 -4.67 3.97
CA LYS A 37 18.45 -4.27 5.30
C LYS A 37 18.02 -2.85 5.65
N LEU A 38 17.65 -2.66 6.91
CA LEU A 38 17.49 -1.37 7.56
C LEU A 38 18.75 -1.10 8.39
N SER A 39 19.46 -0.03 8.08
CA SER A 39 20.56 0.47 8.91
C SER A 39 20.07 1.72 9.63
N SER A 40 19.90 1.65 10.96
CA SER A 40 19.75 2.87 11.76
C SER A 40 21.13 3.44 12.10
N SER A 41 21.18 4.72 12.48
CA SER A 41 22.42 5.38 12.89
C SER A 41 23.04 4.81 14.17
N ALA A 42 22.27 4.06 14.97
CA ALA A 42 22.66 3.58 16.29
C ALA A 42 22.65 2.06 16.47
N ALA A 43 22.10 1.30 15.51
CA ALA A 43 22.06 -0.17 15.58
C ALA A 43 22.64 -0.84 14.32
N LYS A 44 23.07 -2.09 14.48
CA LYS A 44 23.54 -2.91 13.36
C LYS A 44 22.41 -3.14 12.36
N ALA A 45 22.76 -3.21 11.08
CA ALA A 45 21.80 -3.40 10.00
C ALA A 45 20.95 -4.66 10.21
N THR A 46 19.64 -4.48 10.36
CA THR A 46 18.68 -5.57 10.58
C THR A 46 18.07 -5.99 9.24
N PRO A 47 17.77 -7.30 9.05
CA PRO A 47 17.02 -7.74 7.89
C PRO A 47 15.62 -7.13 7.93
N ALA A 48 15.15 -6.66 6.78
CA ALA A 48 13.90 -5.93 6.66
C ALA A 48 13.15 -6.34 5.39
N LYS A 49 11.83 -6.33 5.48
CA LYS A 49 10.91 -6.63 4.38
C LYS A 49 9.93 -5.48 4.20
N LEU A 50 9.59 -5.20 2.95
CA LEU A 50 8.63 -4.17 2.57
C LEU A 50 7.96 -4.58 1.25
N ASP A 51 6.69 -4.91 1.32
CA ASP A 51 5.86 -5.24 0.17
C ASP A 51 4.92 -4.07 -0.15
N LEU A 52 5.00 -3.59 -1.39
CA LEU A 52 4.28 -2.42 -1.88
C LEU A 52 3.36 -2.79 -3.02
N ALA A 53 2.10 -2.38 -2.91
CA ALA A 53 1.14 -2.48 -4.01
C ALA A 53 0.87 -1.09 -4.60
N LEU A 54 1.34 -0.84 -5.81
CA LEU A 54 1.17 0.42 -6.52
C LEU A 54 -0.13 0.39 -7.32
N ARG A 55 -0.91 1.46 -7.18
CA ARG A 55 -2.16 1.71 -7.92
C ARG A 55 -1.96 2.75 -8.99
N ASP A 56 -2.56 2.52 -10.17
CA ASP A 56 -2.51 3.48 -11.29
C ASP A 56 -3.47 4.65 -11.10
N ASN A 57 -4.72 4.38 -10.72
CA ASN A 57 -5.81 5.38 -10.75
C ASN A 57 -5.53 6.62 -9.86
N ASN A 58 -4.80 6.45 -8.75
CA ASN A 58 -4.54 7.54 -7.80
C ASN A 58 -3.05 7.77 -7.50
N LEU A 59 -2.14 7.11 -8.24
CA LEU A 59 -0.70 7.12 -7.96
C LEU A 59 -0.40 6.88 -6.47
N THR A 60 -1.03 5.85 -5.89
CA THR A 60 -0.86 5.48 -4.48
C THR A 60 -0.14 4.15 -4.34
N ALA A 61 0.84 4.08 -3.45
CA ALA A 61 1.50 2.86 -3.01
C ALA A 61 0.94 2.48 -1.63
N LEU A 62 0.34 1.30 -1.53
CA LEU A 62 -0.15 0.72 -0.28
C LEU A 62 0.92 -0.19 0.31
N VAL A 63 1.23 -0.01 1.59
CA VAL A 63 2.08 -0.93 2.34
C VAL A 63 1.24 -2.14 2.72
N GLN A 64 1.48 -3.28 2.06
CA GLN A 64 0.72 -4.51 2.27
C GLN A 64 1.31 -5.38 3.37
N ASN A 65 2.63 -5.46 3.43
CA ASN A 65 3.36 -6.23 4.43
C ASN A 65 4.71 -5.56 4.67
N SER A 66 5.09 -5.35 5.92
CA SER A 66 6.31 -4.62 6.24
C SER A 66 6.72 -4.84 7.68
N ASP A 67 8.04 -4.89 7.90
CA ASP A 67 8.65 -4.88 9.23
C ASP A 67 9.36 -3.55 9.52
N VAL A 68 9.22 -2.55 8.62
CA VAL A 68 9.90 -1.25 8.70
C VAL A 68 8.97 -0.05 8.60
N LEU A 69 7.76 -0.25 8.09
CA LEU A 69 6.74 0.78 7.92
C LEU A 69 5.39 0.23 8.38
N PRO A 70 4.47 1.09 8.85
CA PRO A 70 3.14 0.67 9.22
C PRO A 70 2.40 0.02 8.04
N VAL A 71 1.89 -1.19 8.25
CA VAL A 71 1.03 -1.87 7.27
C VAL A 71 -0.32 -1.15 7.18
N GLY A 72 -0.89 -1.07 5.98
CA GLY A 72 -2.15 -0.37 5.71
C GLY A 72 -1.99 1.11 5.38
N GLU A 73 -0.81 1.68 5.60
CA GLU A 73 -0.51 3.06 5.22
C GLU A 73 -0.45 3.24 3.70
N ARG A 74 -0.91 4.40 3.24
CA ARG A 74 -0.98 4.74 1.82
C ARG A 74 -0.10 5.96 1.55
N MET A 75 0.86 5.78 0.66
CA MET A 75 1.75 6.85 0.21
C MET A 75 1.34 7.29 -1.19
N LYS A 76 1.44 8.58 -1.47
CA LYS A 76 1.46 9.05 -2.85
C LYS A 76 2.84 8.77 -3.44
N TYR A 77 2.88 8.24 -4.66
CA TYR A 77 4.12 8.09 -5.40
C TYR A 77 4.09 8.96 -6.66
N VAL A 78 5.28 9.32 -7.12
CA VAL A 78 5.51 9.99 -8.40
C VAL A 78 6.35 9.03 -9.24
N ALA A 79 5.78 8.60 -10.37
CA ALA A 79 6.49 7.80 -11.36
C ALA A 79 7.28 8.74 -12.29
N THR A 80 8.60 8.55 -12.34
CA THR A 80 9.47 9.14 -13.35
C THR A 80 9.98 8.04 -14.28
N GLU A 81 10.70 8.42 -15.35
CA GLU A 81 11.32 7.44 -16.25
C GLU A 81 12.35 6.55 -15.53
N GLN A 82 13.03 7.08 -14.51
CA GLN A 82 14.12 6.41 -13.81
C GLN A 82 13.67 5.73 -12.52
N ALA A 83 12.77 6.36 -11.75
CA ALA A 83 12.39 5.88 -10.43
C ALA A 83 10.94 6.15 -10.03
N TYR A 84 10.41 5.29 -9.16
CA TYR A 84 9.21 5.56 -8.37
C TYR A 84 9.63 6.20 -7.05
N THR A 85 9.30 7.48 -6.86
CA THR A 85 9.61 8.19 -5.61
C THR A 85 8.35 8.34 -4.78
N MET A 86 8.46 8.18 -3.46
CA MET A 86 7.32 8.29 -2.55
C MET A 86 7.75 8.84 -1.20
N GLN A 87 6.81 9.50 -0.52
CA GLN A 87 7.06 10.10 0.79
C GLN A 87 5.91 9.74 1.73
N LEU A 88 6.27 9.18 2.88
CA LEU A 88 5.36 8.94 3.99
C LEU A 88 5.65 9.98 5.07
N ARG A 89 4.64 10.75 5.45
CA ARG A 89 4.70 11.55 6.68
C ARG A 89 4.21 10.67 7.82
N THR A 90 5.10 10.43 8.77
CA THR A 90 4.72 9.73 10.00
C THR A 90 4.03 10.75 10.91
N PRO A 91 2.78 10.52 11.37
CA PRO A 91 2.15 11.42 12.32
C PRO A 91 2.96 11.44 13.62
N VAL A 92 3.59 12.58 13.93
CA VAL A 92 4.41 12.75 15.14
C VAL A 92 3.57 13.38 16.25
N TRP A 93 3.07 12.54 17.17
CA TRP A 93 3.12 12.74 18.63
C TRP A 93 2.35 11.61 19.33
N GLY A 94 3.01 10.87 20.25
CA GLY A 94 2.36 9.97 21.21
C GLY A 94 1.82 8.64 20.68
N THR A 95 1.52 8.53 19.38
CA THR A 95 1.06 7.30 18.74
C THR A 95 2.23 6.50 18.19
N GLN A 96 3.06 5.95 19.08
CA GLN A 96 3.81 4.74 18.73
C GLN A 96 2.79 3.61 18.57
N GLY A 97 2.11 3.60 17.43
CA GLY A 97 1.11 2.60 17.11
C GLY A 97 1.76 1.23 17.17
N VAL A 98 1.20 0.36 17.98
CA VAL A 98 1.32 -1.08 17.77
C VAL A 98 0.61 -1.34 16.45
N TYR A 99 1.36 -1.41 15.35
CA TYR A 99 0.78 -1.75 14.06
C TYR A 99 0.83 -3.27 13.94
N GLY A 100 -0.35 -3.90 13.88
CA GLY A 100 -0.42 -5.33 13.59
C GLY A 100 0.06 -5.57 12.16
N ASN A 101 1.12 -6.36 11.98
CA ASN A 101 1.39 -6.97 10.70
C ASN A 101 0.32 -8.05 10.46
N TRP A 102 -0.60 -7.75 9.54
CA TRP A 102 -1.75 -8.61 9.24
C TRP A 102 -1.36 -10.00 8.69
N PHE A 103 -0.13 -10.15 8.17
CA PHE A 103 0.39 -11.41 7.63
C PHE A 103 1.14 -12.26 8.64
N SER A 104 1.71 -11.67 9.69
CA SER A 104 2.56 -12.39 10.66
C SER A 104 2.06 -12.37 12.10
N GLY A 105 1.03 -11.58 12.41
CA GLY A 105 0.55 -11.38 13.78
C GLY A 105 1.52 -10.60 14.67
N LEU A 106 2.63 -10.10 14.11
CA LEU A 106 3.66 -9.37 14.84
C LEU A 106 3.26 -7.91 15.01
N VAL A 107 3.51 -7.39 16.21
CA VAL A 107 3.41 -5.96 16.50
C VAL A 107 4.66 -5.28 15.95
N PHE A 108 4.50 -4.45 14.91
CA PHE A 108 5.57 -3.57 14.46
C PHE A 108 5.78 -2.48 15.52
N VAL A 109 6.99 -2.44 16.07
CA VAL A 109 7.46 -1.40 17.00
C VAL A 109 8.63 -0.69 16.35
N TRP A 110 8.54 0.63 16.24
CA TRP A 110 9.68 1.44 15.80
C TRP A 110 10.88 1.21 16.72
N HIS A 111 12.08 1.04 16.13
CA HIS A 111 13.32 1.07 16.89
C HIS A 111 13.40 2.35 17.75
N PRO A 112 14.02 2.29 18.94
CA PRO A 112 14.08 3.44 19.85
C PRO A 112 14.73 4.68 19.22
N ASP A 113 15.65 4.50 18.29
CA ASP A 113 16.32 5.58 17.56
C ASP A 113 15.44 6.27 16.51
N LEU A 114 14.36 5.58 16.09
CA LEU A 114 13.36 6.08 15.15
C LEU A 114 12.17 6.73 15.87
N LYS A 115 12.24 6.93 17.19
CA LYS A 115 11.22 7.66 17.97
C LYS A 115 10.97 9.09 17.48
N LYS A 116 11.98 9.69 16.84
CA LYS A 116 11.91 11.05 16.28
C LYS A 116 11.60 11.06 14.77
N LEU A 117 11.21 9.92 14.20
CA LEU A 117 10.87 9.82 12.79
C LEU A 117 9.68 10.73 12.46
N ALA A 118 9.86 11.60 11.48
CA ALA A 118 8.82 12.48 10.97
C ALA A 118 8.46 12.15 9.52
N MET A 119 9.44 11.72 8.73
CA MET A 119 9.25 11.45 7.32
C MET A 119 10.08 10.27 6.87
N THR A 120 9.49 9.39 6.06
CA THR A 120 10.21 8.38 5.30
C THR A 120 10.15 8.74 3.83
N ARG A 121 11.30 8.80 3.17
CA ARG A 121 11.40 8.97 1.71
C ARG A 121 11.86 7.65 1.12
N LEU A 122 11.18 7.17 0.10
CA LEU A 122 11.58 5.97 -0.63
C LEU A 122 11.74 6.31 -2.11
N SER A 123 12.70 5.66 -2.74
CA SER A 123 12.96 5.70 -4.17
C SER A 123 13.18 4.28 -4.64
N ILE A 124 12.47 3.87 -5.69
CA ILE A 124 12.62 2.56 -6.32
C ILE A 124 13.07 2.79 -7.75
N ASP A 125 14.28 2.35 -8.07
CA ASP A 125 14.81 2.40 -9.43
C ASP A 125 14.06 1.41 -10.34
N ARG A 126 13.61 1.87 -11.50
CA ARG A 126 12.80 1.08 -12.44
C ARG A 126 13.62 0.10 -13.28
N GLN A 127 14.90 0.38 -13.46
CA GLN A 127 15.81 -0.45 -14.26
C GLN A 127 16.46 -1.53 -13.40
N THR A 128 16.92 -1.15 -12.21
CA THR A 128 17.63 -2.06 -11.31
C THR A 128 16.71 -2.72 -10.29
N ALA A 129 15.49 -2.22 -10.09
CA ALA A 129 14.58 -2.66 -9.03
C ALA A 129 15.20 -2.54 -7.63
N GLU A 130 16.10 -1.57 -7.43
CA GLU A 130 16.67 -1.27 -6.12
C GLU A 130 15.84 -0.22 -5.40
N LEU A 131 15.45 -0.54 -4.17
CA LEU A 131 14.76 0.39 -3.28
C LEU A 131 15.76 0.98 -2.31
N GLU A 132 15.82 2.30 -2.35
CA GLU A 132 16.55 3.14 -1.43
C GLU A 132 15.56 3.93 -0.59
N GLY A 133 15.79 3.98 0.71
CA GLY A 133 14.94 4.75 1.60
C GLY A 133 15.74 5.51 2.63
N GLU A 134 15.22 6.67 3.03
CA GLU A 134 15.76 7.49 4.10
C GLU A 134 14.66 7.80 5.11
N MET A 135 14.99 7.58 6.37
CA MET A 135 14.15 7.88 7.52
C MET A 135 14.67 9.15 8.18
N LEU A 136 13.86 10.21 8.16
CA LEU A 136 14.25 11.57 8.54
C LEU A 136 13.51 12.03 9.79
N ASN A 137 14.21 12.76 10.65
CA ASN A 137 13.57 13.50 11.73
C ASN A 137 12.90 14.79 11.21
N ILE A 138 12.27 15.56 12.11
CA ILE A 138 11.59 16.82 11.77
C ILE A 138 12.56 17.91 11.24
N GLU A 139 13.84 17.83 11.62
CA GLU A 139 14.90 18.74 11.17
C GLU A 139 15.50 18.32 9.82
N GLY A 140 15.11 17.17 9.28
CA GLY A 140 15.66 16.60 8.05
C GLY A 140 16.93 15.77 8.23
N ASN A 141 17.35 15.50 9.47
CA ASN A 141 18.49 14.63 9.76
C ASN A 141 18.14 13.15 9.53
N VAL A 142 19.06 12.41 8.91
CA VAL A 142 18.89 10.97 8.62
C VAL A 142 19.07 10.15 9.89
N LEU A 143 18.01 9.45 10.29
CA LEU A 143 17.98 8.50 11.42
C LEU A 143 18.26 7.06 10.97
N GLY A 144 17.94 6.75 9.72
CA GLY A 144 18.15 5.42 9.16
C GLY A 144 18.05 5.39 7.64
N LYS A 145 18.66 4.36 7.05
CA LYS A 145 18.66 4.10 5.61
C LYS A 145 18.16 2.70 5.33
N LEU A 146 17.33 2.59 4.30
CA LEU A 146 16.85 1.33 3.75
C LEU A 146 17.58 1.07 2.43
N ARG A 147 18.08 -0.14 2.27
CA ARG A 147 18.62 -0.64 1.00
C ARG A 147 18.04 -2.03 0.77
N MET A 148 17.23 -2.16 -0.28
CA MET A 148 16.50 -3.39 -0.58
C MET A 148 16.49 -3.68 -2.08
N LYS A 149 16.33 -4.95 -2.41
CA LYS A 149 16.04 -5.39 -3.78
C LYS A 149 14.56 -5.74 -3.88
N CYS A 150 13.89 -5.18 -4.88
CA CYS A 150 12.48 -5.43 -5.15
C CYS A 150 12.32 -6.40 -6.32
N THR A 151 11.34 -7.30 -6.21
CA THR A 151 10.94 -8.18 -7.30
C THR A 151 9.50 -7.88 -7.67
N PRO A 152 9.21 -7.53 -8.94
CA PRO A 152 7.84 -7.39 -9.40
C PRO A 152 7.15 -8.76 -9.40
N THR A 153 5.97 -8.84 -8.82
CA THR A 153 5.15 -10.07 -8.79
C THR A 153 3.83 -9.81 -9.50
N SER A 154 3.35 -10.82 -10.25
CA SER A 154 1.99 -10.76 -10.81
C SER A 154 0.96 -10.69 -9.69
N MET A 155 -0.12 -9.95 -9.89
CA MET A 155 -1.18 -9.81 -8.91
C MET A 155 -1.92 -11.11 -8.60
N ASP A 156 -1.89 -12.08 -9.51
CA ASP A 156 -2.49 -13.40 -9.34
C ASP A 156 -1.78 -14.23 -8.25
N ASP A 157 -0.50 -13.94 -8.00
CA ASP A 157 0.34 -14.63 -7.00
C ASP A 157 0.39 -13.87 -5.65
N VAL A 158 -0.37 -12.79 -5.52
CA VAL A 158 -0.39 -11.96 -4.31
C VAL A 158 -1.61 -12.36 -3.47
N PRO A 159 -1.43 -12.63 -2.17
CA PRO A 159 -2.56 -12.93 -1.30
C PRO A 159 -3.54 -11.74 -1.30
N ALA A 160 -4.83 -12.03 -1.43
CA ALA A 160 -5.86 -11.02 -1.51
C ALA A 160 -5.76 -10.04 -0.32
N PRO A 161 -5.86 -8.71 -0.57
CA PRO A 161 -5.91 -7.73 0.51
C PRO A 161 -7.11 -8.05 1.38
N LYS A 162 -6.86 -8.31 2.66
CA LYS A 162 -7.91 -8.51 3.65
C LYS A 162 -8.32 -7.11 4.15
N PHE A 163 -9.43 -6.61 3.64
CA PHE A 163 -10.08 -5.37 4.10
C PHE A 163 -10.94 -5.63 5.33
#